data_AF-A0A496T550-F1
#
_entry.id   AF-A0A496T550-F1
#
_cell.length_a   1.000
_cell.length_b   1.000
_cell.length_c   1.000
_cell.angle_alpha   90.00
_cell.angle_beta   90.00
_cell.angle_gamma   90.00
#
_symmetry.space_group_name_H-M   'P 1'
#
loop_
_entity.id
_entity.type
_entity.pdbx_description
1 polymer ?
#
loop_
_entity_poly.entity_id
_entity_poly.type
_entity_poly.pdbx_seq_one_letter_code
_entity_poly.pdbx_strand_id
1 'polypeptide(L)'
;KEDYWYYPSEVYSPSKGWDSTEEPSPEKTSGGCPMVTVSGYGIRFLVRYIEETGDEKAIELAENLINWAVYHSKGYFAKDGSSFGGGYNPDGTPWFSCFVCATATIAGVLRYGLYARREDLVEWAKREFDFCVTRASTFGWTPEFAPPIPHGGTYSETCCIHDMIDISIMLAEAGWEEYWNNAERYGRNHLLESQLIDIDQVKKLPPEYRIDMKPPSEESSYTEQDVLERVRGGFGLVRPNDFFTTRAYQGMMGCCHPHGTRALYLLWHHAVAKKEEGVFVNLLFSRDTPWVEVNSHLPYEGKIEIVVHNAPTVLVRTPDWVERTEVQVFKNNEAAKFIWSKSYVKVVGLRPSNRLTVTFPLKRKVEKEFIKDGKNMEYTVEWKGDTVISISPPGDLFPLYQRAHFRSDEAPLREDITYHVPKEEIHW
;
A
#
# COMPACT_ATOMS: atom_id res chain seq x y z
N LYS A 1 24.94 16.51 -14.46
CA LYS A 1 25.63 16.09 -15.71
C LYS A 1 24.82 16.64 -16.88
N GLU A 2 25.16 16.33 -18.13
CA GLU A 2 24.45 16.91 -19.28
C GLU A 2 22.99 16.44 -19.38
N ASP A 3 22.70 15.20 -18.97
CA ASP A 3 21.39 14.55 -19.16
C ASP A 3 20.76 13.96 -17.88
N TYR A 4 21.40 14.10 -16.71
CA TYR A 4 20.86 13.67 -15.41
C TYR A 4 21.50 14.42 -14.23
N TRP A 5 20.75 14.49 -13.12
CA TRP A 5 21.19 15.03 -11.83
C TRP A 5 20.96 13.98 -10.73
N TYR A 6 21.70 14.11 -9.62
CA TYR A 6 21.63 13.23 -8.47
C TYR A 6 21.94 14.04 -7.20
N TYR A 7 21.47 13.56 -6.05
CA TYR A 7 22.00 14.03 -4.77
C TYR A 7 23.34 13.34 -4.52
N PRO A 8 24.44 14.10 -4.29
CA PRO A 8 25.77 13.52 -4.14
C PRO A 8 25.95 12.82 -2.77
N SER A 9 25.04 13.08 -1.83
CA SER A 9 24.99 12.46 -0.51
C SER A 9 23.60 12.58 0.12
N GLU A 10 23.40 11.94 1.26
CA GLU A 10 22.19 12.04 2.10
C GLU A 10 22.21 13.27 3.02
N VAL A 11 23.39 13.81 3.32
CA VAL A 11 23.55 14.88 4.31
C VAL A 11 23.88 16.20 3.62
N TYR A 12 22.93 17.13 3.71
CA TYR A 12 23.13 18.53 3.35
C TYR A 12 22.99 19.41 4.59
N SER A 13 23.96 20.31 4.78
CA SER A 13 23.82 21.42 5.73
C SER A 13 23.89 22.74 4.99
N PRO A 14 22.98 23.70 5.25
CA PRO A 14 23.09 25.05 4.68
C PRO A 14 24.44 25.73 4.97
N SER A 15 25.07 25.40 6.10
CA SER A 15 26.35 25.97 6.51
C SER A 15 27.59 25.26 5.95
N LYS A 16 27.47 23.98 5.57
CA LYS A 16 28.61 23.14 5.14
C LYS A 16 28.47 22.59 3.72
N GLY A 17 27.33 22.76 3.07
CA GLY A 17 26.98 22.09 1.83
C GLY A 17 26.72 20.60 2.03
N TRP A 18 26.90 19.84 0.95
CA TRP A 18 26.92 18.39 0.99
C TRP A 18 28.21 17.89 1.64
N ASP A 19 28.13 16.85 2.46
CA ASP A 19 29.30 16.18 3.04
C ASP A 19 30.16 15.42 1.99
N SER A 20 29.59 15.12 0.82
CA SER A 20 30.29 14.67 -0.39
C SER A 20 29.74 15.39 -1.62
N THR A 21 30.61 15.71 -2.57
CA THR A 21 30.26 16.25 -3.89
C THR A 21 30.62 15.29 -5.03
N GLU A 22 31.16 14.11 -4.72
CA GLU A 22 31.48 13.11 -5.72
C GLU A 22 30.21 12.42 -6.23
N GLU A 23 30.24 11.98 -7.48
CA GLU A 23 29.17 11.16 -8.04
C GLU A 23 29.11 9.81 -7.31
N PRO A 24 28.01 9.48 -6.62
CA PRO A 24 27.91 8.20 -5.95
C PRO A 24 27.77 7.09 -6.99
N SER A 25 28.27 5.89 -6.69
CA SER A 25 27.77 4.72 -7.43
C SER A 25 26.26 4.58 -7.14
N PRO A 26 25.40 4.41 -8.16
CA PRO A 26 23.95 4.22 -7.96
C PRO A 26 23.61 3.15 -6.92
N GLU A 27 24.39 2.07 -6.90
CA GLU A 27 24.25 0.93 -5.99
C GLU A 27 24.91 1.13 -4.62
N LYS A 28 25.75 2.16 -4.45
CA LYS A 28 26.40 2.45 -3.16
C LYS A 28 25.31 2.85 -2.16
N THR A 29 25.41 2.33 -0.94
CA THR A 29 24.49 2.68 0.14
C THR A 29 25.07 3.76 1.04
N SER A 30 24.20 4.65 1.49
CA SER A 30 24.39 5.44 2.71
C SER A 30 23.20 5.12 3.62
N GLY A 31 23.42 4.94 4.92
CA GLY A 31 22.33 4.57 5.84
C GLY A 31 21.53 3.29 5.51
N GLY A 32 22.01 2.42 4.61
CA GLY A 32 21.27 1.26 4.11
C GLY A 32 20.38 1.51 2.88
N CYS A 33 20.36 2.74 2.35
CA CYS A 33 19.58 3.14 1.16
C CYS A 33 20.51 3.36 -0.04
N PRO A 34 20.23 2.74 -1.20
CA PRO A 34 21.00 2.98 -2.43
C PRO A 34 20.87 4.43 -2.91
N MET A 35 21.98 5.06 -3.30
CA MET A 35 22.01 6.48 -3.69
C MET A 35 21.11 6.81 -4.90
N VAL A 36 20.85 5.84 -5.78
CA VAL A 36 19.84 5.99 -6.83
C VAL A 36 18.45 6.25 -6.28
N THR A 37 18.08 5.55 -5.20
CA THR A 37 16.78 5.70 -4.56
C THR A 37 16.71 6.92 -3.64
N VAL A 38 17.82 7.39 -3.07
CA VAL A 38 17.87 8.68 -2.33
C VAL A 38 17.47 9.83 -3.27
N SER A 39 18.00 9.81 -4.49
CA SER A 39 17.63 10.78 -5.53
C SER A 39 16.20 10.57 -6.03
N GLY A 40 15.79 9.31 -6.18
CA GLY A 40 14.46 8.94 -6.67
C GLY A 40 13.31 9.21 -5.70
N TYR A 41 13.54 9.10 -4.40
CA TYR A 41 12.52 9.26 -3.35
C TYR A 41 11.86 10.64 -3.41
N GLY A 42 12.64 11.68 -3.70
CA GLY A 42 12.18 13.06 -3.80
C GLY A 42 11.23 13.33 -4.98
N ILE A 43 11.26 12.48 -6.02
CA ILE A 43 10.51 12.71 -7.27
C ILE A 43 9.02 12.85 -6.97
N ARG A 44 8.45 11.96 -6.16
CA ARG A 44 7.00 11.99 -5.86
C ARG A 44 6.52 13.33 -5.31
N PHE A 45 7.31 13.96 -4.43
CA PHE A 45 6.97 15.26 -3.86
C PHE A 45 7.18 16.40 -4.85
N LEU A 46 8.22 16.31 -5.70
CA LEU A 46 8.43 17.24 -6.79
C LEU A 46 7.27 17.22 -7.79
N VAL A 47 6.79 16.04 -8.18
CA VAL A 47 5.63 15.93 -9.08
C VAL A 47 4.41 16.60 -8.48
N ARG A 48 4.15 16.44 -7.18
CA ARG A 48 3.04 17.15 -6.55
C ARG A 48 3.20 18.67 -6.61
N TYR A 49 4.41 19.17 -6.35
CA TYR A 49 4.68 20.60 -6.49
C TYR A 49 4.49 21.08 -7.95
N ILE A 50 4.92 20.29 -8.94
CA ILE A 50 4.73 20.56 -10.37
C ILE A 50 3.24 20.62 -10.73
N GLU A 51 2.43 19.66 -10.29
CA GLU A 51 0.98 19.62 -10.55
C GLU A 51 0.26 20.90 -10.07
N GLU A 52 0.70 21.47 -8.93
CA GLU A 52 0.09 22.66 -8.34
C GLU A 52 0.62 23.98 -8.92
N THR A 53 1.86 24.01 -9.40
CA THR A 53 2.55 25.27 -9.74
C THR A 53 2.92 25.42 -11.21
N GLY A 54 3.13 24.31 -11.92
CA GLY A 54 3.71 24.28 -13.25
C GLY A 54 5.16 24.81 -13.31
N ASP A 55 5.89 24.83 -12.19
CA ASP A 55 7.24 25.40 -12.13
C ASP A 55 8.23 24.65 -13.04
N GLU A 56 8.76 25.36 -14.05
CA GLU A 56 9.66 24.79 -15.06
C GLU A 56 10.97 24.25 -14.46
N LYS A 57 11.47 24.83 -13.36
CA LYS A 57 12.70 24.34 -12.72
C LYS A 57 12.43 23.05 -11.93
N ALA A 58 11.24 22.93 -11.33
CA ALA A 58 10.83 21.69 -10.69
C ALA A 58 10.67 20.58 -11.72
N ILE A 59 10.10 20.89 -12.90
CA ILE A 59 10.04 19.96 -14.04
C ILE A 59 11.44 19.52 -14.46
N GLU A 60 12.35 20.47 -14.73
CA GLU A 60 13.73 20.18 -15.12
C GLU A 60 14.45 19.30 -14.07
N LEU A 61 14.29 19.62 -12.78
CA LEU A 61 14.83 18.83 -11.68
C LEU A 61 14.26 17.41 -11.67
N ALA A 62 12.94 17.26 -11.81
CA ALA A 62 12.28 15.95 -11.83
C ALA A 62 12.79 15.11 -13.01
N GLU A 63 12.85 15.66 -14.23
CA GLU A 63 13.34 14.95 -15.41
C GLU A 63 14.78 14.47 -15.25
N ASN A 64 15.65 15.32 -14.69
CA ASN A 64 17.05 14.96 -14.47
C ASN A 64 17.23 13.88 -13.38
N LEU A 65 16.41 13.89 -12.32
CA LEU A 65 16.41 12.84 -11.29
C LEU A 65 15.80 11.53 -11.81
N ILE A 66 14.77 11.62 -12.66
CA ILE A 66 14.17 10.46 -13.34
C ILE A 66 15.21 9.83 -14.27
N ASN A 67 15.93 10.62 -15.06
CA ASN A 67 16.95 10.09 -15.95
C ASN A 67 18.04 9.33 -15.17
N TRP A 68 18.43 9.84 -14.00
CA TRP A 68 19.34 9.13 -13.10
C TRP A 68 18.79 7.76 -12.67
N ALA A 69 17.54 7.71 -12.22
CA ALA A 69 16.91 6.47 -11.74
C ALA A 69 16.62 5.46 -12.87
N VAL A 70 16.16 5.93 -14.02
CA VAL A 70 15.65 5.08 -15.11
C VAL A 70 16.77 4.64 -16.04
N TYR A 71 17.70 5.53 -16.39
CA TYR A 71 18.70 5.28 -17.44
C TYR A 71 20.13 5.13 -16.91
N HIS A 72 20.42 5.66 -15.71
CA HIS A 72 21.78 5.67 -15.14
C HIS A 72 21.92 4.89 -13.82
N SER A 73 20.92 4.09 -13.45
CA SER A 73 20.91 3.30 -12.21
C SER A 73 21.87 2.10 -12.19
N LYS A 74 22.66 1.91 -13.26
CA LYS A 74 23.66 0.84 -13.42
C LYS A 74 23.17 -0.56 -13.06
N GLY A 75 21.90 -0.85 -13.36
CA GLY A 75 21.29 -2.16 -13.16
C GLY A 75 20.59 -2.34 -11.82
N TYR A 76 20.55 -1.32 -10.95
CA TYR A 76 19.70 -1.35 -9.75
C TYR A 76 18.21 -1.49 -10.12
N PHE A 77 17.77 -0.72 -11.12
CA PHE A 77 16.53 -0.97 -11.85
C PHE A 77 16.88 -1.65 -13.16
N ALA A 78 16.76 -2.98 -13.20
CA ALA A 78 17.19 -3.77 -14.35
C ALA A 78 16.19 -3.65 -15.51
N LYS A 79 16.69 -3.65 -16.75
CA LYS A 79 15.84 -3.50 -17.95
C LYS A 79 14.81 -4.63 -18.12
N ASP A 80 15.09 -5.81 -17.59
CA ASP A 80 14.19 -6.97 -17.62
C ASP A 80 13.20 -6.99 -16.44
N GLY A 81 13.21 -5.94 -15.59
CA GLY A 81 12.39 -5.84 -14.39
C GLY A 81 12.93 -6.61 -13.19
N SER A 82 14.08 -7.30 -13.31
CA SER A 82 14.72 -7.97 -12.16
C SER A 82 15.49 -6.97 -11.28
N SER A 83 14.76 -6.12 -10.57
CA SER A 83 15.35 -5.00 -9.83
C SER A 83 15.68 -5.35 -8.38
N PHE A 84 16.39 -4.47 -7.67
CA PHE A 84 16.65 -4.62 -6.23
C PHE A 84 17.54 -5.82 -5.86
N GLY A 85 18.62 -6.03 -6.61
CA GLY A 85 19.71 -6.91 -6.17
C GLY A 85 20.37 -6.34 -4.90
N GLY A 86 20.70 -7.20 -3.94
CA GLY A 86 21.66 -6.89 -2.88
C GLY A 86 23.04 -7.46 -3.24
N GLY A 87 24.09 -6.95 -2.59
CA GLY A 87 25.46 -7.37 -2.88
C GLY A 87 26.42 -7.08 -1.74
N TYR A 88 27.71 -7.08 -2.04
CA TYR A 88 28.76 -6.69 -1.11
C TYR A 88 29.56 -5.53 -1.70
N ASN A 89 29.84 -4.52 -0.88
CA ASN A 89 30.77 -3.46 -1.20
C ASN A 89 32.18 -4.05 -1.38
N PRO A 90 33.12 -3.36 -2.05
CA PRO A 90 34.50 -3.83 -2.21
C PRO A 90 35.23 -4.12 -0.90
N ASP A 91 34.81 -3.50 0.21
CA ASP A 91 35.31 -3.73 1.56
C ASP A 91 34.69 -4.96 2.27
N GLY A 92 33.81 -5.69 1.59
CA GLY A 92 33.13 -6.88 2.11
C GLY A 92 31.90 -6.59 2.97
N THR A 93 31.48 -5.32 3.12
CA THR A 93 30.23 -5.00 3.82
C THR A 93 29.02 -5.30 2.92
N PRO A 94 27.98 -6.01 3.39
CA PRO A 94 26.79 -6.22 2.58
C PRO A 94 26.07 -4.89 2.35
N TRP A 95 25.61 -4.66 1.14
CA TRP A 95 24.66 -3.60 0.84
C TRP A 95 23.32 -4.22 0.45
N PHE A 96 22.27 -3.55 0.88
CA PHE A 96 20.92 -4.06 0.83
C PHE A 96 20.09 -3.09 0.00
N SER A 97 19.16 -3.63 -0.77
CA SER A 97 18.19 -2.78 -1.46
C SER A 97 17.03 -2.52 -0.50
N CYS A 98 16.84 -1.26 -0.12
CA CYS A 98 15.71 -0.82 0.68
C CYS A 98 14.45 -0.80 -0.19
N PHE A 99 13.46 -1.63 0.18
CA PHE A 99 12.25 -1.86 -0.62
C PHE A 99 11.38 -0.60 -0.66
N VAL A 100 11.24 0.13 0.46
CA VAL A 100 10.49 1.39 0.49
C VAL A 100 11.13 2.46 -0.40
N CYS A 101 12.46 2.58 -0.42
CA CYS A 101 13.12 3.59 -1.25
C CYS A 101 12.96 3.28 -2.75
N ALA A 102 13.00 2.00 -3.08
CA ALA A 102 12.69 1.47 -4.40
C ALA A 102 11.25 1.79 -4.82
N THR A 103 10.25 1.40 -4.02
CA THR A 103 8.84 1.63 -4.34
C THR A 103 8.49 3.12 -4.39
N ALA A 104 9.05 3.95 -3.51
CA ALA A 104 8.85 5.39 -3.55
C ALA A 104 9.40 6.02 -4.84
N THR A 105 10.55 5.53 -5.33
CA THR A 105 11.10 5.95 -6.63
C THR A 105 10.18 5.54 -7.77
N ILE A 106 9.69 4.29 -7.76
CA ILE A 106 8.73 3.79 -8.77
C ILE A 106 7.46 4.65 -8.77
N ALA A 107 6.90 4.94 -7.60
CA ALA A 107 5.72 5.78 -7.44
C ALA A 107 5.95 7.20 -7.99
N GLY A 108 7.11 7.79 -7.72
CA GLY A 108 7.48 9.10 -8.26
C GLY A 108 7.58 9.14 -9.79
N VAL A 109 8.28 8.15 -10.37
CA VAL A 109 8.43 8.04 -11.84
C VAL A 109 7.07 7.77 -12.49
N LEU A 110 6.23 6.91 -11.91
CA LEU A 110 4.88 6.64 -12.40
C LEU A 110 4.04 7.93 -12.40
N ARG A 111 4.01 8.66 -11.29
CA ARG A 111 3.24 9.91 -11.18
C ARG A 111 3.70 10.93 -12.21
N TYR A 112 5.02 11.09 -12.41
CA TYR A 112 5.55 11.97 -13.45
C TYR A 112 5.16 11.49 -14.85
N GLY A 113 5.27 10.18 -15.12
CA GLY A 113 4.87 9.58 -16.39
C GLY A 113 3.42 9.86 -16.74
N LEU A 114 2.52 9.76 -15.76
CA LEU A 114 1.10 10.10 -15.90
C LEU A 114 0.90 11.60 -16.15
N TYR A 115 1.55 12.46 -15.36
CA TYR A 115 1.49 13.92 -15.51
C TYR A 115 1.97 14.39 -16.90
N ALA A 116 3.17 13.95 -17.30
CA ALA A 116 3.84 14.34 -18.53
C ALA A 116 3.38 13.55 -19.76
N ARG A 117 2.43 12.59 -19.60
CA ARG A 117 1.97 11.68 -20.65
C ARG A 117 3.11 10.90 -21.33
N ARG A 118 4.08 10.45 -20.53
CA ARG A 118 5.24 9.66 -20.95
C ARG A 118 4.95 8.19 -20.74
N GLU A 119 4.37 7.55 -21.77
CA GLU A 119 4.00 6.13 -21.74
C GLU A 119 5.19 5.22 -21.42
N ASP A 120 6.39 5.57 -21.88
CA ASP A 120 7.63 4.82 -21.61
C ASP A 120 7.97 4.78 -20.11
N LEU A 121 7.69 5.86 -19.37
CA LEU A 121 7.89 5.91 -17.92
C LEU A 121 6.80 5.14 -17.16
N VAL A 122 5.56 5.17 -17.66
CA VAL A 122 4.45 4.38 -17.10
C VAL A 122 4.72 2.89 -17.26
N GLU A 123 5.14 2.46 -18.45
CA GLU A 123 5.52 1.06 -18.73
C GLU A 123 6.74 0.63 -17.92
N TRP A 124 7.74 1.51 -17.77
CA TRP A 124 8.88 1.27 -16.89
C TRP A 124 8.39 1.02 -15.47
N ALA A 125 7.60 1.92 -14.90
CA ALA A 125 7.14 1.81 -13.52
C ALA A 125 6.27 0.58 -13.29
N LYS A 126 5.39 0.25 -14.24
CA LYS A 126 4.58 -0.97 -14.21
C LYS A 126 5.45 -2.23 -14.14
N ARG A 127 6.48 -2.34 -15.00
CA ARG A 127 7.39 -3.49 -15.01
C ARG A 127 8.12 -3.65 -13.67
N GLU A 128 8.62 -2.54 -13.12
CA GLU A 128 9.28 -2.56 -11.81
C GLU A 128 8.32 -2.93 -10.68
N PHE A 129 7.09 -2.42 -10.74
CA PHE A 129 6.04 -2.76 -9.79
C PHE A 129 5.63 -4.23 -9.85
N ASP A 130 5.49 -4.81 -11.05
CA ASP A 130 5.19 -6.24 -11.23
C ASP A 130 6.24 -7.12 -10.56
N PHE A 131 7.51 -6.72 -10.62
CA PHE A 131 8.56 -7.39 -9.87
C PHE A 131 8.39 -7.25 -8.36
N CYS A 132 8.08 -6.06 -7.85
CA CYS A 132 7.76 -5.85 -6.43
C CYS A 132 6.61 -6.76 -5.96
N VAL A 133 5.57 -6.95 -6.78
CA VAL A 133 4.47 -7.87 -6.48
C VAL A 133 4.96 -9.31 -6.30
N THR A 134 5.96 -9.77 -7.06
CA THR A 134 6.56 -11.11 -6.87
C THR A 134 7.34 -11.27 -5.56
N ARG A 135 7.64 -10.16 -4.87
CA ARG A 135 8.34 -10.13 -3.58
C ARG A 135 7.39 -9.92 -2.40
N ALA A 136 6.19 -9.44 -2.66
CA ALA A 136 5.12 -9.33 -1.68
C ALA A 136 4.43 -10.67 -1.47
N SER A 137 3.79 -10.84 -0.31
CA SER A 137 2.78 -11.87 -0.15
C SER A 137 1.50 -11.49 -0.88
N THR A 138 0.67 -12.49 -1.17
CA THR A 138 -0.64 -12.29 -1.80
C THR A 138 -1.59 -11.44 -0.94
N PHE A 139 -1.35 -11.38 0.37
CA PHE A 139 -2.09 -10.55 1.34
C PHE A 139 -1.44 -9.19 1.65
N GLY A 140 -0.32 -8.87 1.00
CA GLY A 140 0.30 -7.54 1.05
C GLY A 140 1.38 -7.35 2.11
N TRP A 141 1.88 -8.42 2.72
CA TRP A 141 3.15 -8.33 3.44
C TRP A 141 4.28 -8.09 2.43
N THR A 142 5.19 -7.19 2.75
CA THR A 142 6.33 -6.87 1.91
C THR A 142 7.61 -6.88 2.74
N PRO A 143 8.75 -7.32 2.19
CA PRO A 143 10.01 -7.16 2.93
C PRO A 143 10.39 -5.68 3.02
N GLU A 144 10.99 -5.24 4.13
CA GLU A 144 11.62 -3.90 4.21
C GLU A 144 12.89 -3.81 3.35
N PHE A 145 13.62 -4.91 3.23
CA PHE A 145 14.85 -5.01 2.44
C PHE A 145 14.80 -6.20 1.49
N ALA A 146 15.28 -6.03 0.27
CA ALA A 146 15.48 -7.14 -0.64
C ALA A 146 16.65 -8.03 -0.16
N PRO A 147 16.63 -9.35 -0.46
CA PRO A 147 17.71 -10.25 -0.09
C PRO A 147 19.11 -9.82 -0.58
N PRO A 148 20.18 -10.05 0.21
CA PRO A 148 20.17 -10.70 1.53
C PRO A 148 19.50 -9.82 2.59
N ILE A 149 18.59 -10.37 3.41
CA ILE A 149 17.85 -9.55 4.38
C ILE A 149 18.76 -9.26 5.59
N PRO A 150 18.97 -7.98 5.96
CA PRO A 150 19.78 -7.62 7.11
C PRO A 150 19.25 -8.28 8.39
N HIS A 151 20.15 -8.67 9.28
CA HIS A 151 19.84 -9.09 10.66
C HIS A 151 18.84 -10.28 10.79
N GLY A 152 18.61 -11.05 9.71
CA GLY A 152 17.58 -12.10 9.70
C GLY A 152 16.16 -11.56 9.87
N GLY A 153 15.94 -10.29 9.50
CA GLY A 153 14.68 -9.58 9.64
C GLY A 153 13.52 -10.31 8.95
N THR A 154 12.40 -10.42 9.66
CA THR A 154 11.15 -11.03 9.17
C THR A 154 10.05 -9.96 9.10
N TYR A 155 10.41 -8.70 8.82
CA TYR A 155 9.55 -7.55 9.04
C TYR A 155 9.18 -6.79 7.77
N SER A 156 7.97 -6.23 7.79
CA SER A 156 7.38 -5.37 6.77
C SER A 156 7.18 -3.99 7.37
N GLU A 157 7.80 -2.99 6.76
CA GLU A 157 7.49 -1.60 7.04
C GLU A 157 6.13 -1.24 6.42
N THR A 158 5.26 -0.55 7.18
CA THR A 158 3.96 -0.08 6.65
C THR A 158 4.15 0.87 5.45
N CYS A 159 5.27 1.58 5.37
CA CYS A 159 5.62 2.44 4.25
C CYS A 159 5.68 1.67 2.91
N CYS A 160 6.23 0.46 2.92
CA CYS A 160 6.23 -0.41 1.74
C CYS A 160 4.80 -0.77 1.31
N ILE A 161 3.94 -1.16 2.27
CA ILE A 161 2.54 -1.51 2.00
C ILE A 161 1.80 -0.32 1.38
N HIS A 162 2.03 0.87 1.93
CA HIS A 162 1.48 2.12 1.39
C HIS A 162 1.89 2.34 -0.07
N ASP A 163 3.19 2.25 -0.40
CA ASP A 163 3.63 2.49 -1.77
C ASP A 163 3.09 1.44 -2.73
N MET A 164 2.99 0.18 -2.29
CA MET A 164 2.38 -0.87 -3.10
C MET A 164 0.90 -0.57 -3.40
N ILE A 165 0.16 -0.04 -2.43
CA ILE A 165 -1.23 0.40 -2.61
C ILE A 165 -1.30 1.61 -3.54
N ASP A 166 -0.47 2.63 -3.33
CA ASP A 166 -0.47 3.86 -4.11
C ASP A 166 -0.15 3.60 -5.59
N ILE A 167 0.89 2.81 -5.87
CA ILE A 167 1.25 2.41 -7.23
C ILE A 167 0.12 1.59 -7.87
N SER A 168 -0.47 0.65 -7.12
CA SER A 168 -1.60 -0.15 -7.60
C SER A 168 -2.78 0.73 -8.04
N ILE A 169 -3.11 1.75 -7.24
CA ILE A 169 -4.19 2.70 -7.53
C ILE A 169 -3.85 3.51 -8.78
N MET A 170 -2.65 4.11 -8.86
CA MET A 170 -2.23 4.90 -10.01
C MET A 170 -2.26 4.10 -11.33
N LEU A 171 -1.76 2.85 -11.30
CA LEU A 171 -1.83 1.97 -12.47
C LEU A 171 -3.28 1.62 -12.84
N ALA A 172 -4.12 1.33 -11.85
CA ALA A 172 -5.51 1.00 -12.08
C ALA A 172 -6.32 2.18 -12.66
N GLU A 173 -6.03 3.40 -12.21
CA GLU A 173 -6.60 4.63 -12.77
C GLU A 173 -6.10 4.92 -14.19
N ALA A 174 -4.85 4.56 -14.48
CA ALA A 174 -4.25 4.64 -15.81
C ALA A 174 -4.79 3.57 -16.80
N GLY A 175 -5.69 2.69 -16.37
CA GLY A 175 -6.42 1.75 -17.22
C GLY A 175 -6.04 0.27 -17.04
N TRP A 176 -5.06 -0.01 -16.18
CA TRP A 176 -4.63 -1.36 -15.77
C TRP A 176 -5.45 -1.83 -14.56
N GLU A 177 -6.75 -1.96 -14.77
CA GLU A 177 -7.74 -2.18 -13.71
C GLU A 177 -7.51 -3.43 -12.84
N GLU A 178 -6.71 -4.39 -13.29
CA GLU A 178 -6.31 -5.55 -12.51
C GLU A 178 -5.62 -5.18 -11.19
N TYR A 179 -4.94 -4.03 -11.12
CA TYR A 179 -4.24 -3.59 -9.92
C TYR A 179 -5.17 -3.10 -8.80
N TRP A 180 -6.45 -2.87 -9.08
CA TRP A 180 -7.44 -2.70 -8.00
C TRP A 180 -7.48 -3.92 -7.07
N ASN A 181 -7.21 -5.13 -7.59
CA ASN A 181 -7.15 -6.34 -6.77
C ASN A 181 -5.98 -6.29 -5.78
N ASN A 182 -4.81 -5.79 -6.19
CA ASN A 182 -3.66 -5.60 -5.30
C ASN A 182 -3.98 -4.58 -4.20
N ALA A 183 -4.46 -3.39 -4.58
CA ALA A 183 -4.83 -2.34 -3.62
C ALA A 183 -5.84 -2.86 -2.59
N GLU A 184 -6.90 -3.54 -3.03
CA GLU A 184 -7.93 -4.07 -2.14
C GLU A 184 -7.39 -5.16 -1.20
N ARG A 185 -6.64 -6.14 -1.71
CA ARG A 185 -6.05 -7.22 -0.90
C ARG A 185 -5.09 -6.68 0.13
N TYR A 186 -4.19 -5.78 -0.25
CA TYR A 186 -3.17 -5.25 0.65
C TYR A 186 -3.82 -4.37 1.72
N GLY A 187 -4.81 -3.57 1.33
CA GLY A 187 -5.61 -2.74 2.23
C GLY A 187 -6.40 -3.54 3.27
N ARG A 188 -7.21 -4.51 2.83
CA ARG A 188 -8.07 -5.31 3.72
C ARG A 188 -7.32 -6.22 4.67
N ASN A 189 -6.10 -6.58 4.32
CA ASN A 189 -5.32 -7.55 5.05
C ASN A 189 -4.18 -6.83 5.75
N HIS A 190 -3.00 -6.82 5.14
CA HIS A 190 -1.79 -6.53 5.89
C HIS A 190 -1.68 -5.07 6.35
N LEU A 191 -2.24 -4.11 5.62
CA LEU A 191 -2.31 -2.72 6.09
C LEU A 191 -3.09 -2.62 7.41
N LEU A 192 -4.30 -3.18 7.48
CA LEU A 192 -5.12 -3.14 8.69
C LEU A 192 -4.50 -3.93 9.84
N GLU A 193 -3.87 -5.07 9.56
CA GLU A 193 -3.14 -5.83 10.59
C GLU A 193 -1.88 -5.12 11.09
N SER A 194 -1.35 -4.16 10.31
CA SER A 194 -0.20 -3.34 10.72
C SER A 194 -0.59 -2.17 11.64
N GLN A 195 -1.89 -1.98 11.92
CA GLN A 195 -2.39 -0.93 12.80
C GLN A 195 -2.54 -1.41 14.25
N LEU A 196 -1.95 -0.69 15.20
CA LEU A 196 -2.03 -1.04 16.62
C LEU A 196 -3.35 -0.55 17.24
N ILE A 197 -4.36 -1.42 17.31
CA ILE A 197 -5.65 -1.10 17.95
C ILE A 197 -5.76 -1.71 19.36
N ASP A 198 -5.37 -2.98 19.52
CA ASP A 198 -5.42 -3.70 20.80
C ASP A 198 -4.11 -3.51 21.57
N ILE A 199 -4.03 -2.37 22.28
CA ILE A 199 -2.89 -2.02 23.13
C ILE A 199 -2.81 -2.91 24.39
N ASP A 200 -3.86 -3.65 24.74
CA ASP A 200 -3.83 -4.55 25.89
C ASP A 200 -3.03 -5.83 25.62
N GLN A 201 -2.92 -6.27 24.35
CA GLN A 201 -1.97 -7.35 24.00
C GLN A 201 -0.53 -6.96 24.26
N VAL A 202 -0.17 -5.69 24.02
CA VAL A 202 1.18 -5.19 24.27
C VAL A 202 1.54 -5.31 25.76
N LYS A 203 0.56 -5.09 26.66
CA LYS A 203 0.75 -5.25 28.11
C LYS A 203 1.02 -6.71 28.52
N LYS A 204 0.60 -7.68 27.71
CA LYS A 204 0.78 -9.14 27.95
C LYS A 204 2.11 -9.67 27.45
N LEU A 205 2.92 -8.85 26.77
CA LEU A 205 4.25 -9.27 26.30
C LEU A 205 5.10 -9.77 27.47
N PRO A 206 5.87 -10.86 27.28
CA PRO A 206 6.74 -11.39 28.32
C PRO A 206 7.78 -10.35 28.81
N PRO A 207 8.18 -10.37 30.10
CA PRO A 207 9.09 -9.38 30.66
C PRO A 207 10.43 -9.25 29.92
N GLU A 208 10.93 -10.32 29.33
CA GLU A 208 12.18 -10.33 28.56
C GLU A 208 12.13 -9.47 27.28
N TYR A 209 10.93 -9.13 26.79
CA TYR A 209 10.74 -8.20 25.67
C TYR A 209 10.64 -6.74 26.12
N ARG A 210 10.57 -6.48 27.43
CA ARG A 210 10.61 -5.10 27.94
C ARG A 210 12.06 -4.64 28.01
N ILE A 211 12.31 -3.45 27.47
CA ILE A 211 13.60 -2.78 27.57
C ILE A 211 13.54 -1.92 28.83
N ASP A 212 14.43 -2.18 29.80
CA ASP A 212 14.62 -1.29 30.96
C ASP A 212 15.26 0.01 30.48
N MET A 213 14.41 0.99 30.15
CA MET A 213 14.85 2.34 29.84
C MET A 213 15.18 3.09 31.14
N LYS A 214 16.17 3.99 31.07
CA LYS A 214 16.38 4.93 32.17
C LYS A 214 15.18 5.88 32.22
N PRO A 215 14.71 6.28 33.41
CA PRO A 215 13.69 7.32 33.50
C PRO A 215 14.12 8.57 32.73
N PRO A 216 13.25 9.18 31.91
CA PRO A 216 13.61 10.34 31.11
C PRO A 216 13.97 11.52 32.02
N SER A 217 15.08 12.19 31.70
CA SER A 217 15.48 13.48 32.27
C SER A 217 14.98 14.65 31.42
N GLU A 218 15.15 15.89 31.89
CA GLU A 218 14.82 17.10 31.09
C GLU A 218 15.57 17.18 29.76
N GLU A 219 16.71 16.49 29.61
CA GLU A 219 17.50 16.44 28.38
C GLU A 219 17.13 15.26 27.46
N SER A 220 16.20 14.40 27.89
CA SER A 220 15.81 13.21 27.12
C SER A 220 14.95 13.56 25.91
N SER A 221 15.23 12.94 24.76
CA SER A 221 14.42 13.04 23.53
C SER A 221 13.26 12.04 23.49
N TYR A 222 12.93 11.41 24.62
CA TYR A 222 11.88 10.40 24.75
C TYR A 222 11.05 10.61 26.03
N THR A 223 9.87 10.01 26.07
CA THR A 223 8.95 10.03 27.22
C THR A 223 8.39 8.64 27.46
N GLU A 224 8.07 8.33 28.71
CA GLU A 224 7.37 7.10 29.12
C GLU A 224 5.88 7.36 29.42
N GLN A 225 5.44 8.62 29.33
CA GLN A 225 4.08 9.00 29.70
C GLN A 225 3.07 8.53 28.66
N ASP A 226 2.16 7.65 29.08
CA ASP A 226 0.99 7.18 28.32
C ASP A 226 1.32 6.71 26.90
N VAL A 227 2.52 6.16 26.68
CA VAL A 227 3.03 5.85 25.33
C VAL A 227 2.07 4.94 24.58
N LEU A 228 1.55 3.89 25.22
CA LEU A 228 0.61 2.96 24.59
C LEU A 228 -0.68 3.63 24.11
N GLU A 229 -1.25 4.54 24.91
CA GLU A 229 -2.45 5.29 24.51
C GLU A 229 -2.15 6.27 23.38
N ARG A 230 -0.95 6.88 23.39
CA ARG A 230 -0.52 7.83 22.34
C ARG A 230 -0.23 7.16 21.00
N VAL A 231 0.24 5.92 20.99
CA VAL A 231 0.52 5.17 19.76
C VAL A 231 -0.67 4.33 19.28
N ARG A 232 -1.77 4.28 20.03
CA ARG A 232 -2.99 3.59 19.62
C ARG A 232 -3.53 4.19 18.32
N GLY A 233 -3.81 3.33 17.34
CA GLY A 233 -4.17 3.72 15.98
C GLY A 233 -2.98 3.99 15.06
N GLY A 234 -1.76 4.00 15.59
CA GLY A 234 -0.53 4.07 14.82
C GLY A 234 -0.25 2.79 14.02
N PHE A 235 0.82 2.83 13.24
CA PHE A 235 1.25 1.71 12.40
C PHE A 235 2.69 1.28 12.70
N GLY A 236 2.99 -0.01 12.54
CA GLY A 236 4.25 -0.62 12.96
C GLY A 236 5.07 -1.26 11.85
N LEU A 237 6.19 -1.86 12.26
CA LEU A 237 6.92 -2.87 11.49
C LEU A 237 6.46 -4.24 11.98
N VAL A 238 5.80 -5.00 11.12
CA VAL A 238 5.14 -6.25 11.52
C VAL A 238 5.66 -7.45 10.73
N ARG A 239 5.58 -8.64 11.32
CA ARG A 239 5.86 -9.91 10.63
C ARG A 239 4.65 -10.34 9.80
N PRO A 240 4.78 -11.34 8.90
CA PRO A 240 3.64 -11.86 8.16
C PRO A 240 2.48 -12.32 9.05
N ASN A 241 2.75 -12.79 10.27
CA ASN A 241 1.79 -13.43 11.17
C ASN A 241 1.82 -12.89 12.62
N ASP A 242 2.67 -11.91 12.93
CA ASP A 242 2.83 -11.35 14.28
C ASP A 242 3.08 -9.84 14.22
N PHE A 243 2.50 -9.08 15.13
CA PHE A 243 2.73 -7.64 15.21
C PHE A 243 4.18 -7.31 15.62
N PHE A 244 4.85 -8.19 16.38
CA PHE A 244 6.20 -7.96 16.88
C PHE A 244 7.24 -8.87 16.22
N THR A 245 8.42 -8.31 16.00
CA THR A 245 9.48 -8.92 15.17
C THR A 245 10.46 -9.74 16.02
N THR A 246 11.27 -9.07 16.86
CA THR A 246 12.24 -9.62 17.82
C THR A 246 12.56 -8.57 18.90
N ARG A 247 13.29 -8.94 19.97
CA ARG A 247 13.69 -8.05 21.08
C ARG A 247 14.47 -6.79 20.67
N ALA A 248 15.16 -6.79 19.52
CA ALA A 248 16.04 -5.70 19.11
C ALA A 248 15.39 -4.63 18.21
N TYR A 249 14.24 -4.95 17.60
CA TYR A 249 13.55 -4.08 16.61
C TYR A 249 12.04 -4.08 16.88
N GLN A 250 11.66 -3.76 18.12
CA GLN A 250 10.27 -3.54 18.50
C GLN A 250 9.98 -2.05 18.38
N GLY A 251 9.16 -1.67 17.40
CA GLY A 251 8.93 -0.26 17.20
C GLY A 251 7.76 0.05 16.30
N MET A 252 6.87 0.87 16.83
CA MET A 252 6.05 1.76 16.03
C MET A 252 6.99 2.83 15.46
N MET A 253 7.53 2.62 14.26
CA MET A 253 8.49 3.55 13.67
C MET A 253 7.77 4.80 13.18
N GLY A 254 8.39 5.97 13.38
CA GLY A 254 7.75 7.27 13.10
C GLY A 254 7.24 7.42 11.66
N CYS A 255 7.96 6.82 10.69
CA CYS A 255 7.58 6.80 9.27
C CYS A 255 6.30 5.99 8.98
N CYS A 256 6.06 4.89 9.69
CA CYS A 256 4.90 4.02 9.42
C CYS A 256 3.56 4.70 9.69
N HIS A 257 3.48 5.55 10.71
CA HIS A 257 2.25 6.21 11.13
C HIS A 257 1.61 7.06 10.01
N PRO A 258 2.31 8.05 9.42
CA PRO A 258 1.74 8.84 8.34
C PRO A 258 1.50 8.02 7.08
N HIS A 259 2.36 7.05 6.75
CA HIS A 259 2.17 6.21 5.56
C HIS A 259 0.95 5.29 5.68
N GLY A 260 0.75 4.65 6.83
CA GLY A 260 -0.44 3.84 7.08
C GLY A 260 -1.72 4.67 7.03
N THR A 261 -1.69 5.87 7.63
CA THR A 261 -2.82 6.82 7.55
C THR A 261 -3.11 7.24 6.11
N ARG A 262 -2.06 7.56 5.33
CA ARG A 262 -2.20 7.92 3.91
C ARG A 262 -2.73 6.75 3.09
N ALA A 263 -2.29 5.52 3.36
CA ALA A 263 -2.77 4.33 2.65
C ALA A 263 -4.27 4.09 2.91
N LEU A 264 -4.70 4.24 4.17
CA LEU A 264 -6.13 4.20 4.51
C LEU A 264 -6.92 5.28 3.77
N TYR A 265 -6.39 6.50 3.72
CA TYR A 265 -7.02 7.59 2.98
C TYR A 265 -7.12 7.29 1.49
N LEU A 266 -6.05 6.82 0.85
CA LEU A 266 -6.04 6.50 -0.58
C LEU A 266 -7.06 5.41 -0.91
N LEU A 267 -7.08 4.32 -0.13
CA LEU A 267 -8.09 3.27 -0.29
C LEU A 267 -9.51 3.81 -0.13
N TRP A 268 -9.75 4.61 0.91
CA TRP A 268 -11.07 5.21 1.13
C TRP A 268 -11.45 6.17 -0.01
N HIS A 269 -10.56 7.09 -0.40
CA HIS A 269 -10.78 8.12 -1.41
C HIS A 269 -10.95 7.57 -2.82
N HIS A 270 -10.25 6.49 -3.17
CA HIS A 270 -10.37 5.86 -4.49
C HIS A 270 -11.41 4.72 -4.54
N ALA A 271 -12.02 4.35 -3.40
CA ALA A 271 -13.06 3.31 -3.38
C ALA A 271 -14.24 3.61 -4.31
N VAL A 272 -14.63 4.89 -4.37
CA VAL A 272 -15.67 5.39 -5.26
C VAL A 272 -15.15 6.62 -5.99
N ALA A 273 -15.26 6.64 -7.32
CA ALA A 273 -14.79 7.75 -8.15
C ALA A 273 -15.82 8.10 -9.22
N LYS A 274 -16.05 9.39 -9.46
CA LYS A 274 -16.87 9.87 -10.58
C LYS A 274 -15.98 10.20 -11.78
N LYS A 275 -16.24 9.56 -12.91
CA LYS A 275 -15.60 9.82 -14.20
C LYS A 275 -16.66 10.19 -15.25
N GLU A 276 -16.23 10.50 -16.47
CA GLU A 276 -17.13 10.84 -17.57
C GLU A 276 -18.15 9.72 -17.86
N GLU A 277 -17.72 8.45 -17.75
CA GLU A 277 -18.56 7.30 -18.08
C GLU A 277 -19.61 6.96 -17.01
N GLY A 278 -19.46 7.49 -15.79
CA GLY A 278 -20.31 7.19 -14.64
C GLY A 278 -19.57 7.19 -13.31
N VAL A 279 -20.23 6.66 -12.29
CA VAL A 279 -19.64 6.48 -10.95
C VAL A 279 -19.12 5.06 -10.83
N PHE A 280 -17.83 4.94 -10.56
CA PHE A 280 -17.12 3.68 -10.38
C PHE A 280 -17.03 3.36 -8.89
N VAL A 281 -17.39 2.13 -8.53
CA VAL A 281 -17.07 1.49 -7.26
C VAL A 281 -15.86 0.59 -7.53
N ASN A 282 -14.68 1.15 -7.31
CA ASN A 282 -13.39 0.52 -7.60
C ASN A 282 -12.98 -0.43 -6.48
N LEU A 283 -13.20 -0.05 -5.23
CA LEU A 283 -12.89 -0.89 -4.07
C LEU A 283 -14.21 -1.20 -3.38
N LEU A 284 -14.40 -2.46 -3.00
CA LEU A 284 -15.68 -2.93 -2.47
C LEU A 284 -15.87 -2.58 -0.99
N PHE A 285 -15.46 -1.38 -0.59
CA PHE A 285 -15.58 -0.84 0.76
C PHE A 285 -16.89 -0.09 0.93
N SER A 286 -17.41 -0.08 2.15
CA SER A 286 -18.52 0.83 2.46
C SER A 286 -18.03 2.27 2.44
N ARG A 287 -18.72 3.13 1.70
CA ARG A 287 -18.43 4.56 1.60
C ARG A 287 -19.64 5.29 1.07
N ASP A 288 -19.93 6.43 1.68
CA ASP A 288 -20.88 7.39 1.13
C ASP A 288 -20.15 8.50 0.35
N THR A 289 -20.80 8.99 -0.69
CA THR A 289 -20.31 10.05 -1.58
C THR A 289 -21.49 10.91 -2.03
N PRO A 290 -21.29 12.08 -2.66
CA PRO A 290 -22.41 12.84 -3.24
C PRO A 290 -23.20 12.11 -4.34
N TRP A 291 -22.72 10.95 -4.82
CA TRP A 291 -23.31 10.26 -5.97
C TRP A 291 -23.95 8.92 -5.62
N VAL A 292 -23.33 8.17 -4.71
CA VAL A 292 -23.79 6.86 -4.24
C VAL A 292 -23.36 6.62 -2.80
N GLU A 293 -24.18 5.87 -2.08
CA GLU A 293 -23.83 5.22 -0.81
C GLU A 293 -23.57 3.75 -1.10
N VAL A 294 -22.36 3.26 -0.82
CA VAL A 294 -21.98 1.86 -0.95
C VAL A 294 -21.98 1.22 0.43
N ASN A 295 -22.69 0.10 0.56
CA ASN A 295 -22.71 -0.77 1.72
C ASN A 295 -22.17 -2.14 1.32
N SER A 296 -20.95 -2.43 1.77
CA SER A 296 -20.30 -3.70 1.53
C SER A 296 -20.63 -4.70 2.63
N HIS A 297 -21.03 -5.90 2.23
CA HIS A 297 -21.25 -7.02 3.15
C HIS A 297 -20.06 -7.98 3.20
N LEU A 298 -18.96 -7.63 2.51
CA LEU A 298 -17.71 -8.39 2.56
C LEU A 298 -17.05 -8.25 3.95
N PRO A 299 -16.41 -9.32 4.47
CA PRO A 299 -16.25 -10.65 3.88
C PRO A 299 -17.31 -11.66 4.36
N TYR A 300 -18.46 -11.23 4.85
CA TYR A 300 -19.50 -12.15 5.32
C TYR A 300 -20.29 -12.72 4.15
N GLU A 301 -20.77 -11.84 3.28
CA GLU A 301 -21.55 -12.14 2.08
C GLU A 301 -20.88 -11.55 0.86
N GLY A 302 -20.91 -12.27 -0.28
CA GLY A 302 -20.52 -11.70 -1.57
C GLY A 302 -21.61 -10.78 -2.11
N LYS A 303 -21.88 -9.69 -1.40
CA LYS A 303 -22.99 -8.76 -1.65
C LYS A 303 -22.53 -7.32 -1.45
N ILE A 304 -22.80 -6.48 -2.44
CA ILE A 304 -22.58 -5.04 -2.41
C ILE A 304 -23.91 -4.37 -2.68
N GLU A 305 -24.37 -3.55 -1.74
CA GLU A 305 -25.58 -2.76 -1.87
C GLU A 305 -25.23 -1.30 -2.12
N ILE A 306 -25.93 -0.66 -3.05
CA ILE A 306 -25.64 0.70 -3.48
C ILE A 306 -26.95 1.49 -3.52
N VAL A 307 -27.01 2.56 -2.74
CA VAL A 307 -28.10 3.55 -2.82
C VAL A 307 -27.65 4.68 -3.73
N VAL A 308 -28.39 4.92 -4.81
CA VAL A 308 -28.05 5.98 -5.76
C VAL A 308 -28.54 7.34 -5.25
N HIS A 309 -27.65 8.32 -5.14
CA HIS A 309 -28.02 9.71 -4.85
C HIS A 309 -28.11 10.53 -6.14
N ASN A 310 -27.05 10.52 -6.95
CA ASN A 310 -26.94 11.29 -8.19
C ASN A 310 -25.95 10.63 -9.17
N ALA A 311 -26.26 9.41 -9.61
CA ALA A 311 -25.45 8.65 -10.55
C ALA A 311 -26.37 7.93 -11.56
N PRO A 312 -26.59 8.46 -12.78
CA PRO A 312 -27.41 7.79 -13.79
C PRO A 312 -26.78 6.50 -14.34
N THR A 313 -25.47 6.35 -14.13
CA THR A 313 -24.67 5.18 -14.49
C THR A 313 -23.75 4.83 -13.32
N VAL A 314 -23.77 3.58 -12.89
CA VAL A 314 -22.87 3.02 -11.88
C VAL A 314 -22.13 1.83 -12.46
N LEU A 315 -20.83 1.76 -12.19
CA LEU A 315 -19.92 0.68 -12.57
C LEU A 315 -19.36 0.05 -11.29
N VAL A 316 -19.62 -1.24 -11.06
CA VAL A 316 -19.14 -1.95 -9.87
C VAL A 316 -18.08 -2.94 -10.27
N ARG A 317 -16.87 -2.83 -9.68
CA ARG A 317 -15.78 -3.76 -9.97
C ARG A 317 -16.17 -5.18 -9.55
N THR A 318 -15.87 -6.15 -10.40
CA THR A 318 -15.93 -7.58 -10.03
C THR A 318 -14.53 -8.07 -9.69
N PRO A 319 -14.30 -8.69 -8.53
CA PRO A 319 -13.00 -9.27 -8.17
C PRO A 319 -12.53 -10.37 -9.15
N ASP A 320 -11.23 -10.52 -9.30
CA ASP A 320 -10.59 -11.46 -10.26
C ASP A 320 -10.93 -12.96 -10.01
N TRP A 321 -11.32 -13.33 -8.79
CA TRP A 321 -11.70 -14.70 -8.40
C TRP A 321 -13.19 -15.02 -8.60
N VAL A 322 -13.99 -14.02 -8.96
CA VAL A 322 -15.43 -14.15 -9.24
C VAL A 322 -15.65 -14.48 -10.72
N GLU A 323 -16.35 -15.58 -10.97
CA GLU A 323 -16.73 -15.93 -12.35
C GLU A 323 -17.87 -15.02 -12.82
N ARG A 324 -17.72 -14.44 -14.01
CA ARG A 324 -18.71 -13.49 -14.56
C ARG A 324 -20.12 -14.07 -14.67
N THR A 325 -20.24 -15.38 -14.89
CA THR A 325 -21.52 -16.09 -14.99
C THR A 325 -22.24 -16.24 -13.65
N GLU A 326 -21.54 -16.06 -12.54
CA GLU A 326 -22.08 -16.18 -11.19
C GLU A 326 -22.51 -14.84 -10.60
N VAL A 327 -22.24 -13.73 -11.31
CA VAL A 327 -22.64 -12.39 -10.89
C VAL A 327 -24.11 -12.14 -11.18
N GLN A 328 -24.84 -11.70 -10.16
CA GLN A 328 -26.24 -11.29 -10.28
C GLN A 328 -26.39 -9.83 -9.88
N VAL A 329 -27.32 -9.14 -10.53
CA VAL A 329 -27.57 -7.72 -10.30
C VAL A 329 -29.05 -7.52 -10.13
N PHE A 330 -29.42 -6.81 -9.07
CA PHE A 330 -30.79 -6.45 -8.76
C PHE A 330 -30.93 -4.93 -8.70
N LYS A 331 -32.06 -4.42 -9.15
CA LYS A 331 -32.47 -3.02 -9.03
C LYS A 331 -33.82 -3.01 -8.30
N ASN A 332 -33.87 -2.39 -7.12
CA ASN A 332 -35.04 -2.38 -6.26
C ASN A 332 -35.62 -3.79 -6.02
N ASN A 333 -34.74 -4.77 -5.74
CA ASN A 333 -35.06 -6.19 -5.52
C ASN A 333 -35.58 -6.97 -6.75
N GLU A 334 -35.56 -6.38 -7.94
CA GLU A 334 -35.89 -7.08 -9.19
C GLU A 334 -34.62 -7.32 -10.01
N ALA A 335 -34.54 -8.46 -10.70
CA ALA A 335 -33.41 -8.78 -11.56
C ALA A 335 -33.20 -7.68 -12.61
N ALA A 336 -31.98 -7.14 -12.68
CA ALA A 336 -31.64 -6.02 -13.53
C ALA A 336 -30.74 -6.46 -14.69
N LYS A 337 -30.95 -5.85 -15.87
CA LYS A 337 -30.01 -5.97 -16.97
C LYS A 337 -28.77 -5.11 -16.69
N PHE A 338 -27.61 -5.63 -17.02
CA PHE A 338 -26.33 -4.93 -16.92
C PHE A 338 -25.44 -5.27 -18.12
N ILE A 339 -24.36 -4.52 -18.27
CA ILE A 339 -23.38 -4.69 -19.34
C ILE A 339 -22.01 -4.85 -18.69
N TRP A 340 -21.16 -5.72 -19.24
CA TRP A 340 -19.76 -5.78 -18.84
C TRP A 340 -18.98 -4.63 -19.48
N SER A 341 -18.27 -3.85 -18.67
CA SER A 341 -17.28 -2.88 -19.10
C SER A 341 -15.95 -3.28 -18.49
N LYS A 342 -15.13 -3.99 -19.29
CA LYS A 342 -13.95 -4.70 -18.79
C LYS A 342 -14.31 -5.58 -17.56
N SER A 343 -13.72 -5.38 -16.38
CA SER A 343 -14.06 -6.09 -15.11
C SER A 343 -15.24 -5.49 -14.33
N TYR A 344 -15.91 -4.46 -14.85
CA TYR A 344 -17.01 -3.81 -14.17
C TYR A 344 -18.38 -4.27 -14.67
N VAL A 345 -19.30 -4.44 -13.72
CA VAL A 345 -20.74 -4.49 -13.96
C VAL A 345 -21.25 -3.06 -14.13
N LYS A 346 -21.69 -2.71 -15.34
CA LYS A 346 -22.25 -1.39 -15.66
C LYS A 346 -23.77 -1.44 -15.69
N VAL A 347 -24.40 -0.59 -14.87
CA VAL A 347 -25.86 -0.38 -14.84
C VAL A 347 -26.16 1.07 -15.22
N VAL A 348 -27.08 1.26 -16.15
CA VAL A 348 -27.48 2.58 -16.69
C VAL A 348 -28.96 2.88 -16.40
N GLY A 349 -29.37 4.13 -16.57
CA GLY A 349 -30.77 4.54 -16.39
C GLY A 349 -31.20 4.52 -14.91
N LEU A 350 -30.26 4.81 -14.02
CA LEU A 350 -30.49 4.91 -12.59
C LEU A 350 -31.04 6.29 -12.22
N ARG A 351 -31.85 6.31 -11.17
CA ARG A 351 -32.45 7.51 -10.60
C ARG A 351 -32.10 7.58 -9.11
N PRO A 352 -32.15 8.78 -8.49
CA PRO A 352 -32.05 8.91 -7.05
C PRO A 352 -32.97 7.90 -6.32
N SER A 353 -32.48 7.37 -5.20
CA SER A 353 -33.10 6.33 -4.38
C SER A 353 -33.24 4.95 -5.02
N ASN A 354 -32.77 4.72 -6.25
CA ASN A 354 -32.62 3.36 -6.76
C ASN A 354 -31.62 2.60 -5.88
N ARG A 355 -31.99 1.37 -5.52
CA ARG A 355 -31.12 0.44 -4.80
C ARG A 355 -30.59 -0.59 -5.78
N LEU A 356 -29.27 -0.61 -5.96
CA LEU A 356 -28.60 -1.67 -6.70
C LEU A 356 -28.00 -2.66 -5.72
N THR A 357 -28.14 -3.95 -6.04
CA THR A 357 -27.48 -5.02 -5.30
C THR A 357 -26.70 -5.86 -6.30
N VAL A 358 -25.39 -5.97 -6.11
CA VAL A 358 -24.52 -6.87 -6.88
C VAL A 358 -24.14 -8.02 -5.97
N THR A 359 -24.40 -9.25 -6.41
CA THR A 359 -24.07 -10.46 -5.66
C THR A 359 -23.20 -11.40 -6.46
N PHE A 360 -22.36 -12.16 -5.75
CA PHE A 360 -21.47 -13.19 -6.27
C PHE A 360 -21.16 -14.22 -5.17
N PRO A 361 -20.84 -15.47 -5.53
CA PRO A 361 -20.52 -16.50 -4.54
C PRO A 361 -19.17 -16.22 -3.88
N LEU A 362 -19.15 -16.13 -2.56
CA LEU A 362 -17.93 -15.85 -1.79
C LEU A 362 -17.17 -17.14 -1.50
N LYS A 363 -16.06 -17.37 -2.23
CA LYS A 363 -15.27 -18.60 -2.12
C LYS A 363 -14.38 -18.57 -0.87
N ARG A 364 -14.25 -19.72 -0.20
CA ARG A 364 -13.24 -19.95 0.83
C ARG A 364 -12.11 -20.79 0.24
N LYS A 365 -10.87 -20.43 0.54
CA LYS A 365 -9.69 -21.21 0.11
C LYS A 365 -8.68 -21.29 1.25
N VAL A 366 -7.97 -22.41 1.31
CA VAL A 366 -6.79 -22.57 2.17
C VAL A 366 -5.63 -22.87 1.24
N GLU A 367 -4.59 -22.04 1.28
CA GLU A 367 -3.44 -22.18 0.41
C GLU A 367 -2.15 -22.06 1.19
N LYS A 368 -1.10 -22.68 0.64
CA LYS A 368 0.25 -22.57 1.17
C LYS A 368 0.96 -21.45 0.41
N GLU A 369 1.56 -20.54 1.16
CA GLU A 369 2.32 -19.44 0.62
C GLU A 369 3.74 -19.46 1.19
N PHE A 370 4.73 -19.44 0.31
CA PHE A 370 6.13 -19.37 0.69
C PHE A 370 6.56 -17.91 0.71
N ILE A 371 6.77 -17.36 1.90
CA ILE A 371 7.17 -15.97 2.07
C ILE A 371 8.68 -15.95 2.31
N LYS A 372 9.39 -15.14 1.51
CA LYS A 372 10.83 -14.94 1.64
C LYS A 372 11.18 -13.98 2.79
N ASP A 373 10.66 -14.27 3.97
CA ASP A 373 10.71 -13.44 5.17
C ASP A 373 12.02 -13.58 5.95
N GLY A 374 13.20 -13.63 5.32
CA GLY A 374 14.48 -13.81 6.01
C GLY A 374 14.70 -15.21 6.63
N LYS A 375 13.63 -15.84 7.13
CA LYS A 375 13.52 -17.25 7.53
C LYS A 375 13.06 -18.14 6.39
N ASN A 376 12.47 -17.56 5.34
CA ASN A 376 11.94 -18.27 4.18
C ASN A 376 10.92 -19.34 4.60
N MET A 377 9.87 -18.89 5.30
CA MET A 377 8.85 -19.76 5.86
C MET A 377 7.69 -20.05 4.91
N GLU A 378 7.17 -21.26 4.99
CA GLU A 378 5.86 -21.61 4.43
C GLU A 378 4.77 -21.29 5.46
N TYR A 379 3.77 -20.53 5.03
CA TYR A 379 2.57 -20.22 5.78
C TYR A 379 1.36 -20.90 5.14
N THR A 380 0.40 -21.32 5.95
CA THR A 380 -0.92 -21.73 5.48
C THR A 380 -1.90 -20.59 5.74
N VAL A 381 -2.50 -20.07 4.68
CA VAL A 381 -3.38 -18.88 4.71
C VAL A 381 -4.80 -19.31 4.38
N GLU A 382 -5.73 -19.03 5.29
CA GLU A 382 -7.17 -19.21 5.06
C GLU A 382 -7.78 -17.91 4.57
N TRP A 383 -8.48 -17.96 3.46
CA TRP A 383 -9.13 -16.83 2.80
C TRP A 383 -10.64 -17.04 2.71
N LYS A 384 -11.36 -15.92 2.71
CA LYS A 384 -12.76 -15.80 2.26
C LYS A 384 -12.86 -14.59 1.31
N GLY A 385 -12.98 -14.86 0.01
CA GLY A 385 -12.71 -13.87 -1.03
C GLY A 385 -11.30 -13.29 -0.91
N ASP A 386 -11.20 -11.96 -0.92
CA ASP A 386 -9.94 -11.21 -0.74
C ASP A 386 -9.60 -10.92 0.73
N THR A 387 -10.26 -11.55 1.69
CA THR A 387 -9.95 -11.35 3.12
C THR A 387 -9.30 -12.59 3.72
N VAL A 388 -8.12 -12.42 4.31
CA VAL A 388 -7.46 -13.42 5.14
C VAL A 388 -8.18 -13.53 6.47
N ILE A 389 -8.58 -14.75 6.82
CA ILE A 389 -9.22 -15.12 8.08
C ILE A 389 -8.17 -15.53 9.10
N SER A 390 -7.18 -16.33 8.71
CA SER A 390 -6.14 -16.82 9.60
C SER A 390 -4.86 -17.20 8.86
N ILE A 391 -3.74 -17.17 9.59
CA ILE A 391 -2.43 -17.63 9.12
C ILE A 391 -1.86 -18.64 10.12
N SER A 392 -1.29 -19.73 9.60
CA SER A 392 -0.57 -20.74 10.36
C SER A 392 0.88 -20.88 9.87
N PRO A 393 1.89 -20.98 10.75
CA PRO A 393 1.77 -20.91 12.20
C PRO A 393 1.30 -19.53 12.69
N PRO A 394 0.58 -19.43 13.82
CA PRO A 394 0.27 -18.14 14.41
C PRO A 394 1.55 -17.46 14.87
N GLY A 395 1.50 -16.13 15.01
CA GLY A 395 2.53 -15.37 15.69
C GLY A 395 2.76 -15.86 17.13
N ASP A 396 3.98 -15.68 17.61
CA ASP A 396 4.48 -16.16 18.89
C ASP A 396 4.18 -15.19 20.05
N LEU A 397 3.98 -13.90 19.76
CA LEU A 397 3.91 -12.79 20.73
C LEU A 397 2.58 -12.04 20.64
N PHE A 398 2.27 -11.49 19.46
CA PHE A 398 1.03 -10.82 19.15
C PHE A 398 0.54 -11.34 17.79
N PRO A 399 -0.12 -12.52 17.80
CA PRO A 399 -0.63 -13.14 16.58
C PRO A 399 -1.55 -12.19 15.80
N LEU A 400 -1.24 -11.99 14.53
CA LEU A 400 -2.11 -11.28 13.59
C LEU A 400 -3.24 -12.19 13.10
N TYR A 401 -4.18 -11.61 12.35
CA TYR A 401 -5.29 -12.30 11.70
C TYR A 401 -6.17 -13.10 12.66
N GLN A 402 -6.50 -12.52 13.81
CA GLN A 402 -7.44 -13.10 14.78
C GLN A 402 -8.90 -12.86 14.35
N ARG A 403 -9.24 -13.26 13.11
CA ARG A 403 -10.46 -12.88 12.40
C ARG A 403 -11.48 -14.01 12.27
N ALA A 404 -11.51 -14.93 13.24
CA ALA A 404 -12.41 -16.09 13.23
C ALA A 404 -13.90 -15.73 13.03
N HIS A 405 -14.31 -14.53 13.46
CA HIS A 405 -15.66 -14.02 13.29
C HIS A 405 -16.07 -13.84 11.81
N PHE A 406 -15.13 -13.65 10.87
CA PHE A 406 -15.41 -13.60 9.43
C PHE A 406 -15.79 -14.97 8.82
N ARG A 407 -15.72 -16.06 9.59
CA ARG A 407 -16.27 -17.36 9.16
C ARG A 407 -17.79 -17.41 9.19
N SER A 408 -18.46 -16.42 9.79
CA SER A 408 -19.92 -16.26 9.67
C SER A 408 -20.30 -15.92 8.22
N ASP A 409 -21.45 -16.41 7.77
CA ASP A 409 -21.99 -16.14 6.43
C ASP A 409 -23.05 -15.05 6.40
N GLU A 410 -23.47 -14.56 7.56
CA GLU A 410 -24.38 -13.42 7.68
C GLU A 410 -23.61 -12.18 8.13
N ALA A 411 -23.76 -11.08 7.39
CA ALA A 411 -23.14 -9.81 7.73
C ALA A 411 -23.84 -9.18 8.94
N PRO A 412 -23.11 -8.81 10.01
CA PRO A 412 -23.70 -8.06 11.10
C PRO A 412 -24.13 -6.66 10.59
N LEU A 413 -25.40 -6.33 10.74
CA LEU A 413 -25.93 -5.03 10.34
C LEU A 413 -25.71 -3.99 11.45
N ARG A 414 -25.31 -2.79 11.05
CA ARG A 414 -25.12 -1.61 11.91
C ARG A 414 -25.95 -0.47 11.35
N GLU A 415 -27.03 -0.13 12.04
CA GLU A 415 -27.93 0.98 11.63
C GLU A 415 -27.48 2.34 12.20
N ASP A 416 -26.48 2.35 13.08
CA ASP A 416 -26.00 3.51 13.83
C ASP A 416 -24.79 4.20 13.20
N ILE A 417 -24.41 3.83 11.98
CA ILE A 417 -23.24 4.39 11.29
C ILE A 417 -23.70 5.50 10.34
N THR A 418 -23.19 6.71 10.56
CA THR A 418 -23.25 7.78 9.57
C THR A 418 -21.89 7.89 8.89
N TYR A 419 -21.83 7.60 7.59
CA TYR A 419 -20.59 7.76 6.84
C TYR A 419 -20.25 9.25 6.71
N HIS A 420 -18.97 9.56 6.91
CA HIS A 420 -18.49 10.91 6.67
C HIS A 420 -18.35 11.17 5.16
N VAL A 421 -19.05 12.18 4.66
CA VAL A 421 -18.87 12.71 3.31
C VAL A 421 -18.16 14.07 3.43
N PRO A 422 -16.90 14.19 2.98
CA PRO A 422 -16.18 15.45 3.10
C PRO A 422 -16.80 16.52 2.18
N LYS A 423 -16.72 17.78 2.59
CA LYS A 423 -17.12 18.91 1.73
C LYS A 423 -16.14 19.16 0.60
N GLU A 424 -14.86 18.94 0.89
CA GLU A 424 -13.73 19.07 -0.02
C GLU A 424 -12.89 17.81 0.10
N GLU A 425 -12.62 17.17 -1.03
CA GLU A 425 -11.73 16.00 -1.06
C GLU A 425 -10.28 16.49 -1.18
N ILE A 426 -9.39 15.89 -0.39
CA ILE A 426 -7.97 16.20 -0.46
C ILE A 426 -7.38 15.42 -1.63
N HIS A 427 -6.96 16.13 -2.67
CA HIS A 427 -6.11 15.52 -3.69
C HIS A 427 -4.73 15.26 -3.06
N TRP A 428 -4.24 14.02 -3.04
CA TRP A 428 -2.98 13.63 -2.36
C TRP A 428 -1.81 13.30 -3.30
#